data_AF-A0A7Y0SK04-F1
#
_entry.id   AF-A0A7Y0SK04-F1
#
_cell.length_a   1.000
_cell.length_b   1.000
_cell.length_c   1.000
_cell.angle_alpha   90.00
_cell.angle_beta   90.00
_cell.angle_gamma   90.00
#
_symmetry.space_group_name_H-M   'P 1'
#
loop_
_entity.id
_entity.type
_entity.pdbx_description
1 polymer ?
#
loop_
_entity_poly.entity_id
_entity_poly.type
_entity_poly.pdbx_seq_one_letter_code
_entity_poly.pdbx_strand_id
1 'polypeptide(L)' 'MIKESTRIDSEHADKYLVTLCRHFGRKVPATWNENSGLVTFPTGKAEFNLCASSLTITCEADSEEKL' A
#
# COMPACT_ATOMS: atom_id res chain seq x y z
N MET A 1 9.92 3.38 -14.57
CA MET A 1 9.62 3.25 -13.13
C MET A 1 9.27 4.60 -12.53
N ILE A 2 7.96 4.87 -12.39
CA ILE A 2 7.37 6.06 -11.79
C ILE A 2 6.84 5.69 -10.40
N LYS A 3 6.89 6.65 -9.47
CA LYS A 3 6.37 6.50 -8.12
C LYS A 3 5.41 7.62 -7.80
N GLU A 4 4.27 7.27 -7.24
CA GLU A 4 3.37 8.23 -6.61
C GLU A 4 3.13 7.82 -5.17
N SER A 5 2.98 8.82 -4.32
CA SER A 5 2.72 8.58 -2.91
C SER A 5 1.66 9.52 -2.38
N THR A 6 0.82 8.99 -1.51
CA THR A 6 -0.19 9.74 -0.80
C THR A 6 -0.13 9.42 0.69
N ARG A 7 -0.54 10.36 1.51
CA ARG A 7 -0.58 10.24 2.96
C ARG A 7 -2.01 10.45 3.43
N ILE A 8 -2.46 9.53 4.27
CA ILE A 8 -3.78 9.55 4.88
C ILE A 8 -3.57 9.65 6.39
N ASP A 9 -3.89 10.79 6.97
CA ASP A 9 -3.89 10.98 8.42
C ASP A 9 -5.23 10.49 8.98
N SER A 10 -5.18 9.46 9.83
CA SER A 10 -6.33 8.82 10.46
C SER A 10 -5.92 8.07 11.72
N GLU A 11 -6.71 8.21 12.77
CA GLU A 11 -6.62 7.40 14.00
C GLU A 11 -6.84 5.89 13.77
N HIS A 12 -7.31 5.49 12.58
CA HIS A 12 -7.54 4.10 12.19
C HIS A 12 -6.65 3.66 11.03
N ALA A 13 -5.53 4.35 10.83
CA ALA A 13 -4.57 4.05 9.77
C ALA A 13 -4.07 2.59 9.81
N ASP A 14 -3.95 1.99 11.01
CA ASP A 14 -3.62 0.58 11.22
C ASP A 14 -4.67 -0.35 10.61
N LYS A 15 -5.96 -0.03 10.79
CA LYS A 15 -7.06 -0.82 10.24
C LYS A 15 -7.07 -0.73 8.73
N TYR A 16 -6.81 0.45 8.17
CA TYR A 16 -6.73 0.63 6.72
C TYR A 16 -5.61 -0.20 6.11
N LEU A 17 -4.41 -0.21 6.71
CA LEU A 17 -3.30 -1.06 6.28
C LEU A 17 -3.75 -2.53 6.18
N VAL A 18 -4.27 -3.09 7.27
CA VAL A 18 -4.65 -4.51 7.35
C VAL A 18 -5.79 -4.82 6.38
N THR A 19 -6.82 -3.97 6.32
CA THR A 19 -7.98 -4.17 5.44
C THR A 19 -7.57 -4.15 3.97
N LEU A 20 -6.75 -3.18 3.54
CA LEU A 20 -6.30 -3.06 2.17
C LEU A 20 -5.41 -4.24 1.77
N CYS A 21 -4.40 -4.57 2.57
CA CYS A 21 -3.52 -5.70 2.28
C CYS A 21 -4.29 -7.03 2.24
N ARG A 22 -5.26 -7.24 3.14
CA ARG A 22 -6.12 -8.44 3.13
C ARG A 22 -7.07 -8.48 1.94
N HIS A 23 -7.58 -7.32 1.51
CA HIS A 23 -8.45 -7.23 0.34
C HIS A 23 -7.68 -7.62 -0.93
N PHE A 24 -6.51 -7.02 -1.17
CA PHE A 24 -5.68 -7.34 -2.33
C PHE A 24 -5.08 -8.75 -2.27
N GLY A 25 -4.73 -9.21 -1.06
CA GLY A 25 -4.21 -10.57 -0.80
C GLY A 25 -5.11 -11.72 -1.28
N ARG A 26 -6.36 -11.43 -1.66
CA ARG A 26 -7.25 -12.42 -2.29
C ARG A 26 -6.91 -12.72 -3.74
N LYS A 27 -6.28 -11.79 -4.45
CA LYS A 27 -6.01 -11.88 -5.90
C LYS A 27 -4.54 -11.75 -6.24
N VAL A 28 -3.76 -11.05 -5.43
CA VAL A 28 -2.34 -10.78 -5.67
C VAL A 28 -1.53 -11.04 -4.39
N PRO A 29 -0.22 -11.33 -4.49
CA PRO A 29 0.63 -11.46 -3.33
C PRO A 29 0.62 -10.18 -2.50
N ALA A 30 0.22 -10.31 -1.24
CA ALA A 30 0.22 -9.23 -0.27
C ALA A 30 0.82 -9.73 1.04
N THR A 31 1.78 -8.99 1.59
CA THR A 31 2.36 -9.21 2.91
C THR A 31 2.18 -7.95 3.74
N TRP A 32 1.93 -8.10 5.03
CA TRP A 32 1.83 -6.96 5.93
C TRP A 32 2.17 -7.38 7.36
N ASN A 33 2.59 -6.40 8.14
CA ASN A 33 2.82 -6.48 9.58
C ASN A 33 2.13 -5.30 10.27
N GLU A 34 2.49 -5.04 11.53
CA GLU A 34 1.89 -4.00 12.36
C GLU A 34 2.19 -2.57 11.86
N ASN A 35 3.27 -2.37 11.10
CA ASN A 35 3.74 -1.04 10.69
C ASN A 35 3.87 -0.85 9.18
N SER A 36 3.75 -1.90 8.39
CA SER A 36 4.02 -1.84 6.95
C SER A 36 3.29 -2.92 6.19
N GLY A 37 3.10 -2.69 4.89
CA GLY A 37 2.49 -3.63 3.97
C GLY A 37 3.10 -3.49 2.60
N LEU A 38 3.11 -4.60 1.86
CA LEU A 38 3.55 -4.66 0.48
C LEU A 38 2.54 -5.47 -0.31
N VAL A 39 2.06 -4.91 -1.40
CA VAL A 39 1.19 -5.59 -2.36
C VAL A 39 1.89 -5.58 -3.71
N THR A 40 2.12 -6.77 -4.26
CA THR A 40 2.80 -6.95 -5.55
C THR A 40 1.77 -7.20 -6.64
N PHE A 41 1.57 -6.22 -7.51
CA PHE A 41 0.72 -6.34 -8.68
C PHE A 41 1.53 -6.85 -9.89
N PRO A 42 0.88 -7.40 -10.94
CA PRO A 42 1.57 -7.77 -12.17
C PRO A 42 2.20 -6.57 -12.90
N THR A 43 1.67 -5.37 -12.67
CA THR A 43 2.04 -4.12 -13.36
C THR A 43 2.88 -3.17 -12.50
N GLY A 44 3.12 -3.51 -11.23
CA GLY A 44 3.77 -2.62 -10.26
C GLY A 44 3.67 -3.14 -8.83
N LYS A 45 3.97 -2.31 -7.84
CA LYS A 45 3.81 -2.64 -6.42
C LYS A 45 3.26 -1.45 -5.64
N ALA A 46 2.53 -1.73 -4.56
CA ALA A 46 2.11 -0.73 -3.60
C ALA A 46 2.72 -1.04 -2.23
N GLU A 47 3.42 -0.05 -1.68
CA GLU A 47 4.02 -0.07 -0.35
C GLU A 47 3.18 0.78 0.59
N PHE A 48 2.83 0.22 1.74
CA PHE A 48 2.05 0.85 2.78
C PHE A 48 2.94 1.01 4.00
N ASN A 49 3.03 2.23 4.55
CA ASN A 49 3.84 2.54 5.71
C ASN A 49 2.99 3.25 6.75
N LEU A 50 2.86 2.65 7.93
CA LEU A 50 2.12 3.19 9.05
C LEU A 50 3.08 3.95 9.97
N CYS A 51 2.80 5.23 10.18
CA CYS A 51 3.52 6.07 11.12
C CYS A 51 2.51 6.70 12.08
N ALA A 52 2.47 6.19 13.32
CA ALA A 52 1.50 6.59 14.34
C ALA A 52 0.05 6.57 13.82
N SER A 53 -0.55 7.73 13.60
CA SER A 53 -1.92 7.91 13.10
C SER A 53 -1.93 8.32 11.62
N SER A 54 -0.97 7.86 10.84
CA SER A 54 -0.88 8.18 9.41
C SER A 54 -0.46 6.96 8.60
N LEU A 55 -1.13 6.75 7.47
CA LEU A 55 -0.80 5.72 6.50
C LEU A 55 -0.26 6.39 5.25
N THR A 56 0.98 6.08 4.89
CA THR A 56 1.58 6.49 3.62
C THR A 56 1.48 5.33 2.64
N ILE A 57 0.91 5.58 1.47
CA ILE A 57 0.79 4.60 0.39
C ILE A 57 1.67 5.08 -0.75
N THR A 58 2.57 4.22 -1.22
CA THR A 58 3.45 4.50 -2.35
C THR A 58 3.22 3.45 -3.43
N CYS A 59 2.74 3.87 -4.59
CA CYS A 59 2.61 3.03 -5.77
C CYS A 59 3.85 3.20 -6.64
N GLU A 60 4.37 2.11 -7.18
CA GLU A 60 5.47 2.08 -8.14
C GLU A 60 5.04 1.25 -9.35
N ALA A 61 5.15 1.80 -10.54
CA ALA A 61 4.83 1.13 -11.80
C ALA A 61 5.82 1.51 -12.90
N ASP A 62 5.84 0.76 -13.99
CA ASP A 62 6.82 1.00 -15.06
C ASP A 62 6.51 2.24 -15.92
N SER A 63 5.24 2.67 -15.96
CA SER A 63 4.73 3.78 -16.78
C SER A 63 3.57 4.50 -16.07
N GLU A 64 3.29 5.75 -16.45
CA GLU A 64 2.25 6.59 -15.82
C GLU A 64 0.85 5.99 -15.99
N GLU A 65 0.57 5.41 -17.16
CA GLU A 65 -0.70 4.72 -17.45
C GLU A 65 -0.95 3.47 -16.57
N LYS A 66 0.10 2.95 -15.91
CA LYS A 66 0.06 1.76 -15.06
C LYS A 66 0.14 2.09 -13.56
N LEU A 67 0.27 3.37 -13.21
CA LEU A 67 0.34 3.88 -11.85
C LEU A 67 -1.07 4.25 -11.35
#